data_AF-A0A843JWL2-F1
#
_entry.id   AF-A0A843JWL2-F1
#
_cell.length_a   1.000
_cell.length_b   1.000
_cell.length_c   1.000
_cell.angle_alpha   90.00
_cell.angle_beta   90.00
_cell.angle_gamma   90.00
#
_symmetry.space_group_name_H-M   'P 1'
#
loop_
_entity.id
_entity.type
_entity.pdbx_description
1 polymer ?
#
loop_
_entity_poly.entity_id
_entity_poly.type
_entity_poly.pdbx_seq_one_letter_code
_entity_poly.pdbx_strand_id
1 'polypeptide(L)'
;MQIQEIIRSHVLVIGSGGAGVRAAIEASAHGTCVLISRTIAGKGGCTIMAEGGYNAVMNEADSIADHFADTMKGGAYLNDQDLVHVLTKEAPDRMQDLISWGAVFDVTDSCTICQRPFGGQCFPRTCYAGDRTGHEM
;
A
#
# COMPACT_ATOMS: atom_id res chain seq x y z
N MET A 1 32.91 8.23 -21.08
CA MET A 1 31.49 8.44 -20.77
C MET A 1 31.28 9.93 -20.57
N GLN A 2 30.67 10.64 -21.53
CA GLN A 2 30.32 12.05 -21.36
C GLN A 2 29.01 12.14 -20.59
N ILE A 3 29.02 12.83 -19.45
CA ILE A 3 27.80 13.14 -18.71
C ILE A 3 27.02 14.17 -19.53
N GLN A 4 25.82 13.81 -19.98
CA GLN A 4 24.97 14.66 -20.81
C GLN A 4 24.16 15.68 -19.98
N GLU A 5 23.80 15.33 -18.74
CA GLU A 5 22.98 16.17 -17.87
C GLU A 5 23.20 15.82 -16.38
N ILE A 6 23.07 16.82 -15.50
CA ILE A 6 23.09 16.64 -14.04
C ILE A 6 21.77 17.18 -13.47
N ILE A 7 20.98 16.28 -12.87
CA ILE A 7 19.72 16.64 -12.20
C ILE A 7 19.98 16.68 -10.69
N ARG A 8 19.65 17.80 -10.04
CA ARG A 8 19.74 17.97 -8.58
C ARG A 8 18.36 17.76 -7.95
N SER A 9 18.32 17.02 -6.85
CA SER A 9 17.09 16.76 -6.08
C SER A 9 17.42 16.65 -4.60
N HIS A 10 16.42 16.85 -3.73
CA HIS A 10 16.52 16.53 -2.31
C HIS A 10 16.29 15.03 -2.09
N VAL A 11 15.36 14.46 -2.86
CA VAL A 11 15.00 13.05 -2.82
C VAL A 11 14.98 12.49 -4.24
N LEU A 12 15.65 11.35 -4.43
CA LEU A 12 15.59 10.56 -5.66
C LEU A 12 14.85 9.25 -5.37
N VAL A 13 13.72 9.03 -6.04
CA VAL A 13 12.95 7.79 -5.99
C VAL A 13 13.22 6.98 -7.25
N ILE A 14 13.64 5.72 -7.08
CA ILE A 14 13.89 4.80 -8.18
C ILE A 14 12.81 3.73 -8.19
N GLY A 15 12.02 3.71 -9.26
CA GLY A 15 10.89 2.79 -9.44
C GLY A 15 9.54 3.48 -9.27
N SER A 16 8.58 3.07 -10.11
CA SER A 16 7.26 3.72 -10.19
C SER A 16 6.07 2.79 -9.96
N GLY A 17 6.29 1.72 -9.18
CA GLY A 17 5.19 0.96 -8.57
C GLY A 17 4.60 1.70 -7.36
N GLY A 18 3.61 1.12 -6.69
CA GLY A 18 2.84 1.77 -5.62
C GLY A 18 3.72 2.38 -4.52
N ALA A 19 4.71 1.61 -4.02
CA ALA A 19 5.63 2.11 -2.99
C ALA A 19 6.45 3.33 -3.44
N GLY A 20 6.96 3.31 -4.67
CA GLY A 20 7.77 4.41 -5.21
C GLY A 20 6.93 5.67 -5.44
N VAL A 21 5.75 5.53 -6.02
CA VAL A 21 4.84 6.67 -6.23
C VAL A 21 4.36 7.23 -4.89
N ARG A 22 3.99 6.38 -3.93
CA ARG A 22 3.62 6.84 -2.59
C ARG A 22 4.76 7.61 -1.91
N ALA A 23 5.99 7.09 -1.98
CA ALA A 23 7.16 7.79 -1.45
C ALA A 23 7.38 9.15 -2.13
N ALA A 24 7.23 9.22 -3.46
CA ALA A 24 7.37 10.47 -4.21
C ALA A 24 6.28 11.50 -3.86
N ILE A 25 5.03 11.05 -3.65
CA ILE A 25 3.94 11.92 -3.18
C ILE A 25 4.31 12.54 -1.84
N GLU A 26 4.81 11.74 -0.88
CA GLU A 26 5.24 12.27 0.42
C GLU A 26 6.40 13.25 0.28
N ALA A 27 7.46 12.83 -0.42
CA ALA A 27 8.68 13.62 -0.58
C ALA A 27 8.44 14.95 -1.31
N SER A 28 7.40 15.03 -2.16
CA SER A 28 7.05 16.27 -2.87
C SER A 28 6.68 17.43 -1.93
N ALA A 29 6.21 17.14 -0.71
CA ALA A 29 5.91 18.15 0.29
C ALA A 29 7.18 18.70 0.99
N HIS A 30 8.32 18.01 0.88
CA HIS A 30 9.55 18.31 1.60
C HIS A 30 10.68 18.85 0.69
N GLY A 31 10.38 19.09 -0.58
CA GLY A 31 11.29 19.71 -1.55
C GLY A 31 11.25 19.06 -2.93
N THR A 32 12.26 19.35 -3.75
CA THR A 32 12.40 18.75 -5.09
C THR A 32 12.60 17.23 -4.98
N CYS A 33 11.56 16.48 -5.32
CA CYS A 33 11.61 15.03 -5.50
C CYS A 33 11.71 14.68 -6.99
N VAL A 34 12.62 13.78 -7.36
CA VAL A 34 12.73 13.24 -8.71
C VAL A 34 12.39 11.75 -8.65
N LEU A 35 11.39 11.33 -9.44
CA LEU A 35 11.08 9.92 -9.65
C LEU A 35 11.64 9.48 -11.00
N ILE A 36 12.42 8.40 -11.01
CA ILE A 36 12.93 7.76 -12.22
C ILE A 36 12.41 6.33 -12.33
N SER A 37 11.98 5.94 -13.52
CA SER A 37 11.49 4.59 -13.78
C SER A 37 11.68 4.20 -15.23
N ARG A 38 11.76 2.89 -15.47
CA ARG A 38 11.70 2.30 -16.83
C ARG A 38 10.26 2.21 -17.35
N THR A 39 9.28 2.33 -16.47
CA THR A 39 7.85 2.15 -16.77
C THR A 39 7.06 3.43 -16.52
N ILE A 40 5.80 3.45 -16.95
CA ILE A 40 4.87 4.55 -16.69
C ILE A 40 4.65 4.72 -15.18
N ALA A 41 4.63 5.97 -14.70
CA ALA A 41 4.40 6.25 -13.29
C ALA A 41 2.97 5.85 -12.86
N GLY A 42 2.85 5.17 -11.72
CA GLY A 42 1.56 4.67 -11.20
C GLY A 42 0.98 3.48 -11.94
N LYS A 43 1.61 3.05 -13.05
CA LYS A 43 1.23 1.85 -13.82
C LYS A 43 2.41 0.91 -14.04
N GLY A 44 3.46 1.11 -13.24
CA GLY A 44 4.74 0.47 -13.38
C GLY A 44 4.93 -0.70 -12.42
N GLY A 45 5.81 -1.63 -12.80
CA GLY A 45 6.17 -2.77 -11.97
C GLY A 45 5.03 -3.79 -11.79
N CYS A 46 5.11 -4.57 -10.72
CA CYS A 46 4.17 -5.66 -10.45
C CYS A 46 2.93 -5.24 -9.65
N THR A 47 2.85 -3.98 -9.19
CA THR A 47 1.72 -3.48 -8.38
C THR A 47 0.39 -3.71 -9.08
N ILE A 48 0.31 -3.42 -10.39
CA ILE A 48 -0.91 -3.59 -11.18
C ILE A 48 -1.36 -5.05 -11.33
N MET A 49 -0.48 -6.03 -11.08
CA MET A 49 -0.81 -7.45 -11.17
C MET A 49 -1.40 -8.00 -9.86
N ALA A 50 -1.52 -7.18 -8.81
CA ALA A 50 -2.09 -7.63 -7.55
C ALA A 50 -3.62 -7.75 -7.66
N GLU A 51 -4.14 -8.96 -7.53
CA GLU A 51 -5.60 -9.21 -7.59
C GLU A 51 -6.21 -9.30 -6.18
N GLY A 52 -5.47 -9.93 -5.27
CA GLY A 52 -5.95 -10.43 -3.98
C GLY A 52 -6.50 -9.36 -3.03
N GLY A 53 -5.85 -8.21 -2.91
CA GLY A 53 -6.32 -7.13 -2.06
C GLY A 53 -5.26 -6.51 -1.16
N TYR A 54 -5.70 -5.63 -0.28
CA TYR A 54 -4.89 -4.89 0.68
C TYR A 54 -5.44 -5.07 2.09
N ASN A 55 -4.61 -5.49 3.04
CA ASN A 55 -5.06 -5.76 4.40
C ASN A 55 -5.10 -4.47 5.22
N ALA A 56 -6.27 -4.11 5.74
CA ALA A 56 -6.47 -3.00 6.66
C ALA A 56 -7.62 -3.32 7.63
N VAL A 57 -7.47 -2.92 8.89
CA VAL A 57 -8.52 -3.11 9.90
C VAL A 57 -9.57 -2.02 9.71
N MET A 58 -10.63 -2.32 8.95
CA MET A 58 -11.73 -1.37 8.64
C MET A 58 -13.04 -1.74 9.35
N ASN A 59 -13.14 -2.97 9.86
CA ASN A 59 -14.30 -3.46 10.59
C ASN A 59 -14.09 -3.29 12.10
N GLU A 60 -15.09 -2.75 12.80
CA GLU A 60 -15.06 -2.54 14.25
C GLU A 60 -14.95 -3.85 15.06
N ALA A 61 -15.30 -4.99 14.47
CA ALA A 61 -15.16 -6.30 15.09
C ALA A 61 -13.75 -6.91 14.91
N ASP A 62 -12.88 -6.30 14.10
CA ASP A 62 -11.47 -6.68 13.96
C ASP A 62 -10.58 -5.78 14.82
N SER A 63 -9.31 -6.15 14.98
CA SER A 63 -8.37 -5.35 15.77
C SER A 63 -6.98 -5.27 15.15
N ILE A 64 -6.29 -4.16 15.39
CA ILE A 64 -4.88 -3.98 15.01
C ILE A 64 -4.00 -5.03 15.72
N ALA A 65 -4.37 -5.44 16.94
CA ALA A 65 -3.65 -6.47 17.68
C ALA A 65 -3.74 -7.84 17.00
N ASP A 66 -4.91 -8.19 16.45
CA ASP A 66 -5.10 -9.44 15.71
C ASP A 66 -4.36 -9.41 14.37
N HIS A 67 -4.41 -8.30 13.64
CA HIS A 67 -3.62 -8.12 12.42
C HIS A 67 -2.12 -8.23 12.70
N PHE A 68 -1.63 -7.66 13.81
CA PHE A 68 -0.24 -7.76 14.25
C PHE A 68 0.13 -9.21 14.55
N ALA A 69 -0.70 -9.91 15.34
CA ALA A 69 -0.46 -11.30 15.72
C ALA A 69 -0.43 -12.25 14.51
N ASP A 70 -1.37 -12.10 13.57
CA ASP A 70 -1.41 -12.86 12.32
C ASP A 70 -0.16 -12.61 11.47
N THR A 71 0.29 -11.35 11.39
CA THR A 71 1.50 -10.98 10.63
C THR A 71 2.76 -11.55 11.24
N MET A 72 2.92 -11.45 12.56
CA MET A 72 4.04 -12.03 13.31
C MET A 72 4.09 -13.55 13.18
N LYS A 73 2.94 -14.21 13.32
CA LYS A 73 2.81 -15.66 13.13
C LYS A 73 3.13 -16.06 11.69
N GLY A 74 2.61 -15.33 10.71
CA GLY A 74 2.82 -15.58 9.28
C GLY A 74 4.28 -15.46 8.85
N GLY A 75 5.04 -14.52 9.44
CA GLY A 75 6.49 -14.42 9.24
C GLY A 75 7.33 -15.32 10.15
N ALA A 76 6.71 -16.31 10.81
CA ALA A 76 7.36 -17.24 11.74
C ALA A 76 8.16 -16.55 12.86
N TYR A 77 7.71 -15.36 13.27
CA TYR A 77 8.35 -14.51 14.26
C TYR A 77 9.77 -14.05 13.89
N LEU A 78 10.13 -14.10 12.60
CA LEU A 78 11.39 -13.55 12.08
C LEU A 78 11.25 -12.08 11.65
N ASN A 79 10.05 -11.52 11.76
CA ASN A 79 9.78 -10.12 11.44
C ASN A 79 10.43 -9.17 12.46
N ASP A 80 10.75 -7.97 12.00
CA ASP A 80 10.98 -6.84 12.87
C ASP A 80 9.63 -6.37 13.45
N GLN A 81 9.48 -6.45 14.78
CA GLN A 81 8.23 -6.15 15.46
C GLN A 81 7.83 -4.67 15.33
N ASP A 82 8.80 -3.76 15.32
CA ASP A 82 8.52 -2.33 15.22
C ASP A 82 7.97 -2.01 13.83
N LEU A 83 8.53 -2.63 12.79
CA LEU A 83 8.03 -2.49 11.43
C LEU A 83 6.65 -3.12 11.23
N VAL A 84 6.39 -4.28 11.85
CA VAL A 84 5.04 -4.89 11.80
C VAL A 84 4.04 -4.00 12.52
N HIS A 85 4.41 -3.39 13.64
CA HIS A 85 3.53 -2.46 14.37
C HIS A 85 3.16 -1.26 13.51
N VAL A 86 4.14 -0.65 12.83
CA VAL A 86 3.91 0.44 11.87
C VAL A 86 2.97 -0.02 10.76
N LEU A 87 3.27 -1.16 10.12
CA LEU A 87 2.45 -1.73 9.04
C LEU A 87 0.99 -1.90 9.46
N THR A 88 0.73 -2.58 10.57
CA THR A 88 -0.65 -2.92 10.97
C THR A 88 -1.42 -1.74 11.51
N LYS A 89 -0.73 -0.79 12.17
CA LYS A 89 -1.35 0.40 12.74
C LYS A 89 -1.68 1.44 11.68
N GLU A 90 -0.80 1.65 10.71
CA GLU A 90 -0.99 2.67 9.67
C GLU A 90 -1.82 2.17 8.49
N ALA A 91 -1.99 0.85 8.33
CA ALA A 91 -2.71 0.30 7.18
C ALA A 91 -4.13 0.89 6.96
N PRO A 92 -4.97 1.09 7.99
CA PRO A 92 -6.27 1.75 7.82
C PRO A 92 -6.17 3.19 7.31
N ASP A 93 -5.21 3.96 7.82
CA ASP A 93 -5.00 5.35 7.38
C ASP A 93 -4.53 5.40 5.92
N ARG A 94 -3.63 4.49 5.52
CA ARG A 94 -3.18 4.38 4.12
C ARG A 94 -4.31 3.93 3.18
N MET A 95 -5.23 3.10 3.66
CA MET A 95 -6.44 2.75 2.91
C MET A 95 -7.30 4.00 2.69
N GLN A 96 -7.44 4.84 3.72
CA GLN A 96 -8.21 6.08 3.62
C GLN A 96 -7.57 7.10 2.68
N ASP A 97 -6.24 7.16 2.63
CA ASP A 97 -5.49 7.97 1.66
C ASP A 97 -5.89 7.57 0.22
N LEU A 98 -5.83 6.27 -0.11
CA LEU A 98 -6.19 5.76 -1.44
C LEU A 98 -7.62 6.13 -1.84
N ILE A 99 -8.59 5.92 -0.94
CA ILE A 99 -9.99 6.28 -1.18
C ILE A 99 -10.12 7.79 -1.42
N SER A 100 -9.40 8.62 -0.63
CA SER A 100 -9.43 10.07 -0.78
C SER A 100 -8.82 10.55 -2.11
N TRP A 101 -7.88 9.79 -2.67
CA TRP A 101 -7.27 10.05 -3.97
C TRP A 101 -8.09 9.52 -5.15
N GLY A 102 -9.21 8.84 -4.87
CA GLY A 102 -10.16 8.37 -5.87
C GLY A 102 -10.03 6.90 -6.24
N ALA A 103 -9.31 6.09 -5.46
CA ALA A 103 -9.30 4.64 -5.63
C ALA A 103 -10.70 4.05 -5.43
N VAL A 104 -11.11 3.14 -6.30
CA VAL A 104 -12.47 2.57 -6.34
C VAL A 104 -12.44 1.14 -5.81
N PHE A 105 -12.72 0.99 -4.52
CA PHE A 105 -12.89 -0.32 -3.86
C PHE A 105 -14.35 -0.75 -3.84
N ASP A 106 -14.58 -2.06 -3.71
CA ASP A 106 -15.92 -2.60 -3.54
C ASP A 106 -16.48 -2.14 -2.18
N VAL A 107 -17.74 -1.72 -2.19
CA VAL A 107 -18.45 -1.24 -0.99
C VAL A 107 -19.70 -2.05 -0.74
N THR A 108 -20.09 -2.15 0.53
CA THR A 108 -21.37 -2.71 0.95
C THR A 108 -22.51 -1.73 0.63
N ASP A 109 -23.76 -2.19 0.78
CA ASP A 109 -24.95 -1.34 0.66
C ASP A 109 -24.96 -0.17 1.68
N SER A 110 -24.20 -0.30 2.78
CA SER A 110 -24.01 0.75 3.79
C SER A 110 -22.84 1.69 3.49
N CYS A 111 -22.28 1.65 2.26
CA CYS A 111 -21.15 2.46 1.81
C CYS A 111 -19.87 2.27 2.65
N THR A 112 -19.66 1.08 3.21
CA THR A 112 -18.41 0.71 3.90
C THR A 112 -17.58 -0.21 3.01
N ILE A 113 -16.25 -0.17 3.15
CA ILE A 113 -15.33 -0.99 2.33
C ILE A 113 -15.58 -2.49 2.57
N CYS A 114 -15.77 -3.23 1.48
CA CYS A 114 -15.88 -4.68 1.51
C CYS A 114 -14.55 -5.33 1.91
N GLN A 115 -14.63 -6.33 2.78
CA GLN A 115 -13.48 -7.12 3.22
C GLN A 115 -13.75 -8.61 3.04
N ARG A 116 -12.74 -9.39 2.65
CA ARG A 116 -12.85 -10.84 2.43
C ARG A 116 -11.83 -11.65 3.24
N PRO A 117 -12.10 -12.94 3.51
CA PRO A 117 -11.10 -13.83 4.05
C PRO A 117 -9.90 -13.96 3.10
N PHE A 118 -8.70 -14.00 3.66
CA PHE A 118 -7.47 -14.19 2.89
C PHE A 118 -6.44 -14.96 3.71
N GLY A 119 -5.43 -15.51 3.04
CA GLY A 119 -4.54 -16.52 3.62
C GLY A 119 -3.90 -16.10 4.94
N GLY A 120 -4.00 -16.97 5.95
CA GLY A 120 -3.29 -16.83 7.23
C GLY A 120 -3.90 -15.87 8.24
N GLN A 121 -5.05 -15.26 7.94
CA GLN A 121 -5.71 -14.28 8.80
C GLN A 121 -6.79 -14.93 9.66
N CYS A 122 -6.89 -14.52 10.93
CA CYS A 122 -7.95 -14.93 11.84
C CYS A 122 -9.28 -14.18 11.62
N PHE A 123 -9.22 -13.00 10.97
CA PHE A 123 -10.38 -12.16 10.66
C PHE A 123 -10.36 -11.71 9.18
N PRO A 124 -11.51 -11.60 8.50
CA PRO A 124 -11.60 -11.04 7.14
C PRO A 124 -11.26 -9.54 7.10
N ARG A 125 -10.04 -9.19 6.69
CA ARG A 125 -9.59 -7.77 6.63
C ARG A 125 -8.96 -7.33 5.32
N THR A 126 -9.08 -8.17 4.29
CA THR A 126 -8.55 -7.86 2.95
C THR A 126 -9.55 -7.02 2.17
N CYS A 127 -9.27 -5.73 2.03
CA CYS A 127 -9.98 -4.79 1.15
C CYS A 127 -9.69 -5.13 -0.31
N TYR A 128 -10.67 -5.05 -1.20
CA TYR A 128 -10.51 -5.44 -2.60
C TYR A 128 -11.37 -4.61 -3.56
N ALA A 129 -10.97 -4.59 -4.83
CA ALA A 129 -11.74 -4.04 -5.95
C ALA A 129 -11.91 -5.16 -6.99
N GLY A 130 -13.02 -5.91 -6.92
CA GLY A 130 -13.19 -7.16 -7.66
C GLY A 130 -11.97 -8.10 -7.58
N ASP A 131 -11.35 -8.36 -8.73
CA ASP A 131 -10.13 -9.14 -8.93
C ASP A 131 -8.94 -8.29 -9.42
N ARG A 132 -9.02 -6.96 -9.26
CA ARG A 132 -8.06 -6.01 -9.87
C ARG A 132 -7.53 -4.98 -8.88
N THR A 133 -7.44 -5.33 -7.60
CA THR A 133 -7.10 -4.36 -6.54
C THR A 133 -5.85 -3.54 -6.84
N GLY A 134 -4.83 -4.13 -7.45
CA GLY A 134 -3.59 -3.46 -7.84
C GLY A 134 -3.74 -2.34 -8.87
N HIS A 135 -4.86 -2.28 -9.60
CA HIS A 135 -5.18 -1.17 -10.50
C HIS A 135 -5.65 0.08 -9.74
N GLU A 136 -6.08 -0.08 -8.50
CA GLU A 136 -6.59 0.98 -7.60
C GLU A 136 -5.53 1.43 -6.57
N MET A 137 -4.28 0.96 -6.71
CA MET A 137 -3.15 1.17 -5.77
C MET A 137 -2.10 2.13 -6.31
#